data_AF-A0A7X8EMY7-F1
#
_entry.id   AF-A0A7X8EMY7-F1
#
_cell.length_a   1.000
_cell.length_b   1.000
_cell.length_c   1.000
_cell.angle_alpha   90.00
_cell.angle_beta   90.00
_cell.angle_gamma   90.00
#
_symmetry.space_group_name_H-M   'P 1'
#
loop_
_entity.id
_entity.type
_entity.pdbx_description
1 polymer ?
#
loop_
_entity_poly.entity_id
_entity_poly.type
_entity_poly.pdbx_seq_one_letter_code
_entity_poly.pdbx_strand_id
1 'polypeptide(L)'
;MADHTGNRAGKDYWLETPPTQAGFHVKGLAHCSWGMKNRLSRLFRPSSGNTVMLAFDHGYIMGSTAGLERLDIVIEPLLPYVDVLMATRGALRTCVSPDTDKALCVRATHDASVMFEDMSAGGGAGLDFDDAIRMNASALAVQTFIGAAG
;
A
#
# COMPACT_ATOMS: atom_id res chain seq x y z
N MET A 1 16.43 -58.50 16.15
CA MET A 1 16.99 -58.12 14.85
C MET A 1 17.92 -56.93 15.06
N ALA A 2 18.95 -56.76 14.23
CA ALA A 2 20.04 -55.77 14.39
C ALA A 2 19.64 -54.33 13.97
N ASP A 3 18.34 -54.10 13.80
CA ASP A 3 17.66 -52.89 13.34
C ASP A 3 17.18 -51.99 14.49
N HIS A 4 17.26 -52.44 15.74
CA HIS A 4 16.83 -51.66 16.92
C HIS A 4 17.92 -50.72 17.48
N THR A 5 19.17 -50.82 17.02
CA THR A 5 20.29 -50.01 17.52
C THR A 5 20.71 -48.99 16.46
N GLY A 6 20.15 -47.79 16.52
CA GLY A 6 20.51 -46.68 15.61
C GLY A 6 19.33 -45.99 14.92
N ASN A 7 18.11 -46.51 15.06
CA ASN A 7 16.93 -45.90 14.48
C ASN A 7 16.49 -44.70 15.34
N ARG A 8 17.14 -43.54 15.15
CA ARG A 8 16.65 -42.26 15.68
C ARG A 8 15.27 -42.03 15.06
N ALA A 9 14.26 -41.74 15.89
CA ALA A 9 12.96 -41.29 15.40
C ALA A 9 13.18 -40.05 14.50
N GLY A 10 13.15 -40.24 13.18
CA GLY A 10 13.63 -39.24 12.22
C GLY A 10 12.67 -38.09 11.97
N LYS A 11 11.52 -38.06 12.66
CA LYS A 11 10.48 -37.04 12.48
C LYS A 11 9.88 -36.67 13.82
N ASP A 12 9.89 -35.38 14.10
CA ASP A 12 9.15 -34.76 15.19
C ASP A 12 8.01 -33.94 14.58
N TYR A 13 6.77 -34.35 14.84
CA TYR A 13 5.57 -33.72 14.31
C TYR A 13 4.95 -32.72 15.29
N TRP A 14 5.59 -32.47 16.45
CA TRP A 14 5.11 -31.51 17.44
C TRP A 14 3.67 -31.78 17.89
N LEU A 15 3.33 -33.04 18.14
CA LEU A 15 1.95 -33.49 18.41
C LEU A 15 1.29 -32.80 19.61
N GLU A 16 2.09 -32.32 20.57
CA GLU A 16 1.64 -31.61 21.77
C GLU A 16 1.60 -30.08 21.59
N THR A 17 2.01 -29.56 20.42
CA THR A 17 2.01 -28.12 20.11
C THR A 17 0.88 -27.80 19.14
N PRO A 18 -0.23 -27.21 19.60
CA PRO A 18 -1.30 -26.80 18.70
C PRO A 18 -0.83 -25.65 17.79
N PRO A 19 -1.42 -25.51 16.58
CA PRO A 19 -1.13 -24.38 15.71
C PRO A 19 -1.56 -23.06 16.35
N THR A 20 -0.74 -22.02 16.21
CA THR A 20 -1.06 -20.68 16.72
C THR A 20 -2.26 -20.09 16.00
N GLN A 21 -3.26 -19.62 16.76
CA GLN A 21 -4.37 -18.82 16.25
C GLN A 21 -4.20 -17.36 16.67
N ALA A 22 -3.28 -16.66 16.01
CA ALA A 22 -3.07 -15.23 16.24
C ALA A 22 -4.14 -14.42 15.50
N GLY A 23 -4.65 -13.37 16.16
CA GLY A 23 -5.49 -12.36 15.51
C GLY A 23 -4.71 -11.54 14.46
N PHE A 24 -5.42 -10.67 13.75
CA PHE A 24 -4.80 -9.71 12.84
C PHE A 24 -4.79 -8.32 13.47
N HIS A 25 -3.65 -7.63 13.42
CA HIS A 25 -3.43 -6.37 14.16
C HIS A 25 -4.20 -5.18 13.59
N VAL A 26 -4.64 -5.23 12.33
CA VAL A 26 -5.39 -4.13 11.72
C VAL A 26 -6.87 -4.20 12.10
N LYS A 27 -7.35 -3.13 12.75
CA LYS A 27 -8.72 -3.00 13.28
C LYS A 27 -9.76 -3.32 12.20
N GLY A 28 -10.69 -4.23 12.52
CA GLY A 28 -11.82 -4.59 11.65
C GLY A 28 -11.48 -5.52 10.48
N LEU A 29 -10.22 -5.95 10.33
CA LEU A 29 -9.76 -6.71 9.16
C LEU A 29 -9.32 -8.15 9.51
N ALA A 30 -9.76 -8.66 10.65
CA ALA A 30 -9.43 -9.99 11.15
C ALA A 30 -9.89 -11.13 10.24
N HIS A 31 -10.95 -10.93 9.47
CA HIS A 31 -11.53 -11.96 8.59
C HIS A 31 -11.23 -11.75 7.09
N CYS A 32 -10.32 -10.83 6.76
CA CYS A 32 -9.87 -10.65 5.37
C CYS A 32 -9.03 -11.84 4.88
N SER A 33 -8.98 -12.02 3.56
CA SER A 33 -8.13 -13.03 2.93
C SER A 33 -6.64 -12.77 3.22
N TRP A 34 -5.82 -13.82 3.11
CA TRP A 34 -4.39 -13.73 3.42
C TRP A 34 -3.67 -12.65 2.59
N GLY A 35 -3.94 -12.56 1.28
CA GLY A 35 -3.31 -11.57 0.41
C GLY A 35 -3.70 -10.12 0.74
N MET A 36 -4.92 -9.91 1.23
CA MET A 36 -5.36 -8.60 1.72
C MET A 36 -4.68 -8.24 3.04
N LYS A 37 -4.60 -9.19 3.98
CA LYS A 37 -3.84 -9.03 5.24
C LYS A 37 -2.35 -8.73 4.98
N ASN A 38 -1.75 -9.37 3.98
CA ASN A 38 -0.37 -9.11 3.58
C ASN A 38 -0.18 -7.65 3.11
N ARG A 39 -1.02 -7.17 2.18
CA ARG A 39 -0.99 -5.77 1.71
C ARG A 39 -1.20 -4.77 2.84
N LEU A 40 -2.17 -5.02 3.71
CA LEU A 40 -2.46 -4.18 4.88
C LEU A 40 -1.31 -4.15 5.89
N SER A 41 -0.59 -5.25 6.06
CA SER A 41 0.58 -5.33 6.95
C SER A 41 1.78 -4.54 6.43
N ARG A 42 1.84 -4.28 5.11
CA ARG A 42 2.81 -3.35 4.51
C ARG A 42 2.42 -1.89 4.74
N LEU A 43 1.12 -1.60 4.85
CA LEU A 43 0.63 -0.25 5.13
C LEU A 43 0.76 0.10 6.62
N PHE A 44 0.35 -0.80 7.51
CA PHE A 44 0.31 -0.60 8.95
C PHE A 44 1.32 -1.50 9.65
N ARG A 45 2.30 -0.89 10.34
CA ARG A 45 3.36 -1.62 11.05
C ARG A 45 2.74 -2.58 12.07
N PRO A 46 3.07 -3.88 12.04
CA PRO A 46 2.55 -4.85 13.01
C PRO A 46 2.85 -4.51 14.47
N SER A 47 3.98 -3.85 14.72
CA SER A 47 4.42 -3.48 16.08
C SER A 47 3.59 -2.36 16.72
N SER A 48 3.02 -1.45 15.92
CA SER A 48 2.28 -0.29 16.43
C SER A 48 0.82 -0.24 15.97
N GLY A 49 0.45 -0.98 14.93
CA GLY A 49 -0.84 -0.86 14.24
C GLY A 49 -1.00 0.43 13.41
N ASN A 50 0.04 1.28 13.34
CA ASN A 50 -0.02 2.62 12.74
C ASN A 50 0.81 2.71 11.45
N THR A 51 0.66 3.82 10.73
CA THR A 51 1.36 4.12 9.47
C THR A 51 1.81 5.58 9.43
N VAL A 52 2.97 5.82 8.82
CA VAL A 52 3.37 7.15 8.33
C VAL A 52 3.34 7.10 6.80
N MET A 53 2.31 7.71 6.21
CA MET A 53 2.12 7.77 4.76
C MET A 53 2.54 9.14 4.23
N LEU A 54 3.44 9.14 3.24
CA LEU A 54 3.85 10.34 2.52
C LEU A 54 3.02 10.49 1.25
N ALA A 55 2.11 11.47 1.24
CA ALA A 55 1.29 11.80 0.09
C ALA A 55 1.95 12.90 -0.75
N PHE A 56 2.07 12.65 -2.05
CA PHE A 56 2.56 13.60 -3.04
C PHE A 56 1.80 13.45 -4.38
N ASP A 57 0.55 12.97 -4.33
CA ASP A 57 -0.32 12.85 -5.49
C ASP A 57 -0.89 14.19 -5.98
N HIS A 58 -0.79 15.27 -5.20
CA HIS A 58 -1.37 16.61 -5.42
C HIS A 58 -1.37 17.12 -6.86
N GLY A 59 -0.30 16.85 -7.61
CA GLY A 59 -0.19 17.26 -9.00
C GLY A 59 -1.27 16.72 -9.93
N TYR A 60 -2.01 15.69 -9.52
CA TYR A 60 -3.14 15.13 -10.27
C TYR A 60 -4.25 16.16 -10.58
N ILE A 61 -4.37 17.22 -9.78
CA ILE A 61 -5.29 18.35 -10.00
C ILE A 61 -4.62 19.73 -9.94
N MET A 62 -3.44 19.83 -9.30
CA MET A 62 -2.74 21.11 -9.07
C MET A 62 -1.56 21.37 -10.02
N GLY A 63 -1.10 20.37 -10.77
CA GLY A 63 0.17 20.47 -11.49
C GLY A 63 1.37 20.57 -10.54
N SER A 64 2.37 21.39 -10.88
CA SER A 64 3.62 21.54 -10.11
C SER A 64 3.42 22.39 -8.85
N THR A 65 2.79 21.83 -7.82
CA THR A 65 2.58 22.51 -6.54
C THR A 65 3.89 22.74 -5.79
N ALA A 66 3.92 23.75 -4.91
CA ALA A 66 5.12 24.15 -4.19
C ALA A 66 5.74 22.98 -3.40
N GLY A 67 7.05 22.79 -3.56
CA GLY A 67 7.82 21.71 -2.93
C GLY A 67 7.74 20.35 -3.64
N LEU A 68 6.90 20.20 -4.68
CA LEU A 68 6.77 18.99 -5.50
C LEU A 68 7.20 19.20 -6.96
N GLU A 69 7.94 20.26 -7.26
CA GLU A 69 8.38 20.61 -8.60
C GLU A 69 9.38 19.58 -9.16
N ARG A 70 10.15 18.94 -8.28
CA ARG A 70 11.18 17.94 -8.61
C ARG A 70 11.05 16.70 -7.74
N LEU A 71 9.99 15.93 -7.95
CA LEU A 71 9.71 14.67 -7.24
C LEU A 71 10.93 13.72 -7.20
N ASP A 72 11.67 13.65 -8.30
CA ASP A 72 12.90 12.85 -8.45
C ASP A 72 14.02 13.26 -7.49
N ILE A 73 14.01 14.49 -6.99
CA ILE A 73 14.98 15.00 -6.02
C ILE A 73 14.40 14.96 -4.60
N VAL A 74 13.16 15.42 -4.42
CA VAL A 74 12.63 15.73 -3.07
C VAL A 74 12.09 14.51 -2.33
N ILE A 75 11.69 13.45 -3.04
CA ILE A 75 11.06 12.27 -2.41
C ILE A 75 12.10 11.30 -1.84
N GLU A 76 13.22 11.08 -2.56
CA GLU A 76 14.25 10.11 -2.19
C GLU A 76 14.78 10.29 -0.76
N PRO A 77 15.13 11.51 -0.29
CA PRO A 77 15.65 11.71 1.07
C PRO A 77 14.61 11.43 2.17
N LEU A 78 13.31 11.39 1.83
CA LEU A 78 12.22 11.18 2.78
C LEU A 78 11.89 9.69 2.98
N LEU A 79 12.31 8.83 2.06
CA LEU A 79 12.01 7.39 2.10
C LEU A 79 12.36 6.73 3.45
N PRO A 80 13.51 7.00 4.10
CA PRO A 80 13.85 6.35 5.38
C PRO A 80 12.85 6.61 6.52
N TYR A 81 12.05 7.67 6.43
CA TYR A 81 11.19 8.15 7.52
C TYR A 81 9.72 7.74 7.37
N VAL A 82 9.37 7.08 6.27
CA VAL A 82 7.98 6.81 5.90
C VAL A 82 7.76 5.32 5.65
N ASP A 83 6.51 4.89 5.79
CA ASP A 83 6.08 3.51 5.58
C ASP A 83 5.50 3.29 4.18
N VAL A 84 4.74 4.29 3.70
CA VAL A 84 3.94 4.20 2.48
C VAL A 84 4.13 5.44 1.63
N LEU A 85 4.26 5.24 0.33
CA LEU A 85 4.20 6.31 -0.67
C LEU A 85 2.79 6.35 -1.26
N MET A 86 2.15 7.54 -1.21
CA MET A 86 0.88 7.79 -1.86
C MET A 86 1.04 8.78 -3.01
N ALA A 87 0.83 8.31 -4.24
CA ALA A 87 1.13 9.06 -5.45
C ALA A 87 0.32 8.57 -6.66
N THR A 88 0.38 9.29 -7.77
CA THR A 88 -0.17 8.82 -9.05
C THR A 88 0.73 7.76 -9.68
N ARG A 89 0.15 6.93 -10.56
CA ARG A 89 0.94 5.94 -11.32
C ARG A 89 2.08 6.54 -12.14
N GLY A 90 1.87 7.76 -12.64
CA GLY A 90 2.87 8.49 -13.41
C GLY A 90 4.08 8.84 -12.55
N ALA A 91 3.84 9.55 -11.45
CA ALA A 91 4.88 9.96 -10.52
C ALA A 91 5.71 8.77 -10.00
N LEU A 92 5.05 7.66 -9.65
CA LEU A 92 5.72 6.45 -9.18
C LEU A 92 6.63 5.86 -10.26
N ARG A 93 6.16 5.73 -11.51
CA ARG A 93 6.94 5.13 -12.60
C ARG A 93 8.11 5.99 -13.07
N THR A 94 7.99 7.31 -12.97
CA THR A 94 8.96 8.23 -13.56
C THR A 94 9.95 8.81 -12.55
N CYS A 95 9.58 8.88 -11.27
CA CYS A 95 10.33 9.64 -10.26
C CYS A 95 10.69 8.84 -9.01
N VAL A 96 10.18 7.63 -8.84
CA VAL A 96 10.49 6.78 -7.67
C VAL A 96 11.25 5.54 -8.14
N SER A 97 12.39 5.26 -7.49
CA SER A 97 13.16 4.06 -7.80
C SER A 97 12.34 2.79 -7.48
N PRO A 98 12.28 1.79 -8.38
CA PRO A 98 11.61 0.52 -8.11
C PRO A 98 12.34 -0.31 -7.05
N ASP A 99 13.57 0.04 -6.67
CA ASP A 99 14.32 -0.62 -5.59
C ASP A 99 13.80 -0.24 -4.18
N THR A 100 12.85 0.70 -4.10
CA THR A 100 12.22 1.09 -2.84
C THR A 100 11.46 -0.08 -2.19
N ASP A 101 11.60 -0.22 -0.87
CA ASP A 101 10.93 -1.26 -0.09
C ASP A 101 9.53 -0.85 0.39
N LYS A 102 9.14 0.41 0.14
CA LYS A 102 7.91 1.02 0.64
C LYS A 102 6.66 0.39 0.07
N ALA A 103 5.57 0.46 0.84
CA ALA A 103 4.26 0.11 0.31
C ALA A 103 3.77 1.24 -0.62
N LEU A 104 2.97 0.88 -1.62
CA LEU A 104 2.40 1.83 -2.58
C LEU A 104 0.89 1.96 -2.37
N CYS A 105 0.42 3.19 -2.18
CA CYS A 105 -0.98 3.57 -2.21
C CYS A 105 -1.20 4.44 -3.47
N VAL A 106 -1.86 3.90 -4.50
CA VAL A 106 -1.93 4.60 -5.80
C VAL A 106 -3.22 5.41 -5.90
N ARG A 107 -3.11 6.69 -6.23
CA ARG A 107 -4.24 7.53 -6.65
C ARG A 107 -4.92 6.88 -7.86
N ALA A 108 -6.15 6.42 -7.65
CA ALA A 108 -6.95 5.69 -8.63
C ALA A 108 -8.08 6.53 -9.23
N THR A 109 -8.19 7.80 -8.86
CA THR A 109 -9.08 8.76 -9.52
C THR A 109 -8.32 9.81 -10.31
N HIS A 110 -8.95 10.32 -11.36
CA HIS A 110 -8.72 11.69 -11.82
C HIS A 110 -9.93 12.52 -11.39
N ASP A 111 -9.73 13.82 -11.18
CA ASP A 111 -10.77 14.75 -10.76
C ASP A 111 -10.57 16.08 -11.50
N ALA A 112 -11.49 17.03 -11.38
CA ALA A 112 -11.36 18.34 -12.01
C ALA A 112 -10.15 19.12 -11.46
N SER A 113 -9.45 19.83 -12.34
CA SER A 113 -8.30 20.66 -11.93
C SER A 113 -8.76 21.85 -11.07
N VAL A 114 -7.82 22.42 -10.31
CA VAL A 114 -8.04 23.63 -9.50
C VAL A 114 -8.45 24.88 -10.29
N MET A 115 -8.46 24.82 -11.63
CA MET A 115 -8.96 25.90 -12.49
C MET A 115 -10.49 25.98 -12.54
N PHE A 116 -11.20 24.95 -12.08
CA PHE A 116 -12.66 24.92 -12.02
C PHE A 116 -13.15 25.23 -10.60
N GLU A 117 -14.24 26.00 -10.51
CA GLU A 117 -14.85 26.39 -9.23
C GLU A 117 -15.38 25.18 -8.45
N ASP A 118 -16.09 24.29 -9.15
CA ASP A 118 -16.54 23.02 -8.59
C ASP A 118 -15.54 21.91 -8.93
N MET A 119 -14.70 21.56 -7.96
CA MET A 119 -13.73 20.46 -8.11
C MET A 119 -14.35 19.07 -7.97
N SER A 120 -15.60 18.99 -7.53
CA SER A 120 -16.35 17.74 -7.47
C SER A 120 -17.06 17.43 -8.80
N ALA A 121 -17.26 18.45 -9.64
CA ALA A 121 -17.81 18.32 -10.98
C ALA A 121 -16.75 17.76 -11.94
N GLY A 122 -16.74 16.44 -12.06
CA GLY A 122 -15.83 15.73 -12.96
C GLY A 122 -14.84 14.88 -12.19
N GLY A 123 -14.87 13.59 -12.50
CA GLY A 123 -13.97 12.61 -11.92
C GLY A 123 -14.25 11.23 -12.48
N GLY A 124 -13.34 10.29 -12.25
CA GLY A 124 -13.44 8.95 -12.79
C GLY A 124 -12.24 8.11 -12.44
N ALA A 125 -12.24 6.86 -12.91
CA ALA A 125 -11.11 5.96 -12.70
C ALA A 125 -9.86 6.47 -13.43
N GLY A 126 -8.81 6.78 -12.68
CA GLY A 126 -7.48 7.17 -13.18
C GLY A 126 -6.61 5.99 -13.58
N LEU A 127 -6.99 4.76 -13.21
CA LEU A 127 -6.34 3.51 -13.59
C LEU A 127 -7.31 2.31 -13.44
N ASP A 128 -6.99 1.20 -14.10
CA ASP A 128 -7.70 -0.08 -13.95
C ASP A 128 -6.98 -1.01 -12.96
N PHE A 129 -7.66 -2.09 -12.56
CA PHE A 129 -7.11 -3.05 -11.60
C PHE A 129 -5.90 -3.81 -12.15
N ASP A 130 -5.81 -4.04 -13.46
CA ASP A 130 -4.66 -4.71 -14.07
C ASP A 130 -3.39 -3.86 -13.88
N ASP A 131 -3.50 -2.54 -14.04
CA ASP A 131 -2.42 -1.61 -13.84
C ASP A 131 -2.06 -1.49 -12.35
N ALA A 132 -3.05 -1.49 -11.45
CA ALA A 132 -2.82 -1.54 -10.00
C ALA A 132 -2.02 -2.78 -9.58
N ILE A 133 -2.40 -3.95 -10.12
CA ILE A 133 -1.72 -5.22 -9.86
C ILE A 133 -0.31 -5.19 -10.44
N ARG A 134 -0.13 -4.71 -11.68
CA ARG A 134 1.17 -4.57 -12.35
C ARG A 134 2.12 -3.66 -11.57
N MET A 135 1.58 -2.66 -10.88
CA MET A 135 2.36 -1.76 -10.01
C MET A 135 2.65 -2.34 -8.62
N ASN A 136 2.18 -3.54 -8.30
CA ASN A 136 2.28 -4.12 -6.97
C ASN A 136 1.69 -3.20 -5.88
N ALA A 137 0.56 -2.55 -6.17
CA ALA A 137 -0.10 -1.65 -5.24
C ALA A 137 -0.60 -2.42 -3.99
N SER A 138 -0.36 -1.83 -2.81
CA SER A 138 -0.92 -2.30 -1.55
C SER A 138 -2.34 -1.77 -1.33
N ALA A 139 -2.63 -0.57 -1.82
CA ALA A 139 -3.95 0.05 -1.78
C ALA A 139 -4.17 1.00 -2.97
N LEU A 140 -5.44 1.29 -3.24
CA LEU A 140 -5.87 2.35 -4.13
C LEU A 140 -6.56 3.43 -3.32
N ALA A 141 -6.27 4.69 -3.64
CA ALA A 141 -6.91 5.85 -3.05
C ALA A 141 -7.85 6.49 -4.07
N VAL A 142 -9.10 6.72 -3.65
CA VAL A 142 -10.14 7.37 -4.45
C VAL A 142 -10.65 8.58 -3.70
N GLN A 143 -11.03 9.64 -4.42
CA GLN A 143 -11.75 10.76 -3.83
C GLN A 143 -13.25 10.44 -3.73
N THR A 144 -13.91 11.02 -2.73
CA THR A 144 -15.36 10.90 -2.57
C THR A 144 -15.89 12.22 -2.03
N PHE A 145 -16.74 12.89 -2.81
CA PHE A 145 -17.31 14.19 -2.46
C PHE A 145 -18.75 14.02 -1.93
N ILE A 146 -18.89 13.67 -0.66
CA ILE A 146 -20.21 13.55 -0.04
C ILE A 146 -20.87 14.93 0.03
N GLY A 147 -22.07 15.05 -0.54
CA GLY A 147 -22.83 16.31 -0.60
C GLY A 147 -22.60 17.12 -1.88
N ALA A 148 -21.71 16.69 -2.77
CA ALA A 148 -21.63 17.22 -4.13
C ALA A 148 -22.85 16.81 -4.97
N ALA A 149 -23.06 17.52 -6.08
CA ALA A 149 -24.20 17.29 -6.97
C ALA A 149 -24.15 15.93 -7.70
N GLY A 150 -22.95 15.34 -7.86
CA GLY A 150 -22.73 14.08 -8.59
C GLY A 150 -22.17 14.32 -9.97
#